data_AF-A0A0F9NAU0-F1
#
_entry.id   AF-A0A0F9NAU0-F1
#
_cell.length_a   1.000
_cell.length_b   1.000
_cell.length_c   1.000
_cell.angle_alpha   90.00
_cell.angle_beta   90.00
_cell.angle_gamma   90.00
#
_symmetry.space_group_name_H-M   'P 1'
#
loop_
_entity.id
_entity.type
_entity.pdbx_description
1 polymer ?
#
loop_
_entity_poly.entity_id
_entity_poly.type
_entity_poly.pdbx_seq_one_letter_code
_entity_poly.pdbx_strand_id
1 'polypeptide(L)' 'MSELSPMGMCRNCHSKKMVLDFDTITSLCGNCNTKYKVELKEMFIDGEKQMVPSWLGDEVK' A
#
# COMPACT_ATOMS: atom_id res chain seq x y z
N MET A 1 15.57 13.86 -0.12
CA MET A 1 14.11 14.05 -0.33
C MET A 1 13.51 12.66 -0.37
N SER A 2 12.80 12.26 0.67
CA SER A 2 12.15 10.95 0.70
C SER A 2 10.99 10.98 -0.28
N GLU A 3 11.17 10.41 -1.46
CA GLU A 3 10.12 10.21 -2.44
C GLU A 3 9.06 9.29 -1.84
N LEU A 4 8.07 9.91 -1.19
CA LEU A 4 6.80 9.29 -0.90
C LEU A 4 6.16 9.01 -2.27
N SER A 5 6.46 7.84 -2.85
CA SER A 5 5.77 7.35 -4.04
C SER A 5 4.27 7.52 -3.79
N PRO A 6 3.55 8.23 -4.68
CA PRO A 6 2.15 8.52 -4.47
C PRO A 6 1.42 7.20 -4.22
N MET A 7 0.59 7.19 -3.17
CA MET A 7 -0.24 6.05 -2.77
C MET A 7 -0.75 5.31 -4.01
N GLY A 8 -0.28 4.07 -4.20
CA GLY A 8 -0.68 3.24 -5.34
C GLY A 8 0.34 3.09 -6.46
N MET A 9 1.63 3.35 -6.26
CA MET A 9 2.67 3.02 -7.25
C MET A 9 3.70 2.00 -6.71
N CYS A 10 3.90 0.90 -7.44
CA CYS A 10 4.89 -0.13 -7.15
C CYS A 10 6.31 0.46 -7.22
N ARG A 11 7.14 0.23 -6.20
CA ARG A 11 8.55 0.67 -6.22
C ARG A 11 9.45 -0.12 -7.17
N ASN A 12 9.08 -1.36 -7.48
CA ASN A 12 9.90 -2.23 -8.32
C ASN A 12 9.69 -1.96 -9.81
N CYS A 13 8.43 -1.94 -10.26
CA CYS A 13 8.10 -1.76 -11.68
C CYS A 13 7.40 -0.43 -12.00
N HIS A 14 7.23 0.47 -11.02
CA HIS A 14 6.54 1.76 -11.17
C HIS A 14 5.10 1.66 -11.70
N SER A 15 4.51 0.46 -11.68
CA SER A 15 3.11 0.23 -12.06
C SER A 15 2.17 0.80 -11.01
N LYS A 16 1.07 1.38 -11.47
CA LYS A 16 -0.03 1.86 -10.61
C LYS A 16 -1.04 0.77 -10.25
N LYS A 17 -0.88 -0.44 -10.81
CA LYS A 17 -1.76 -1.58 -10.54
C LYS A 17 -1.36 -2.23 -9.22
N MET A 18 -1.81 -1.67 -8.12
CA MET A 18 -1.66 -2.24 -6.78
C MET A 18 -3.00 -2.81 -6.32
N VAL A 19 -2.98 -4.02 -5.79
CA VAL A 19 -4.12 -4.70 -5.17
C VAL A 19 -3.84 -4.81 -3.69
N LEU A 20 -4.79 -4.43 -2.85
CA LEU A 20 -4.67 -4.59 -1.41
C LEU A 20 -5.29 -5.93 -1.00
N ASP A 21 -4.54 -6.71 -0.23
CA ASP A 21 -4.98 -7.95 0.38
C ASP A 21 -5.22 -7.70 1.87
N PHE A 22 -6.49 -7.65 2.26
CA PHE A 22 -6.89 -7.34 3.64
C PHE A 22 -6.68 -8.52 4.59
N ASP A 23 -6.71 -9.76 4.09
CA ASP A 23 -6.48 -10.97 4.87
C ASP A 23 -5.03 -11.05 5.37
N THR A 24 -4.08 -10.67 4.52
CA THR A 24 -2.63 -10.71 4.84
C THR A 24 -2.06 -9.36 5.23
N ILE A 25 -2.84 -8.28 5.15
CA ILE A 25 -2.39 -6.89 5.31
C ILE A 25 -1.13 -6.63 4.46
N THR A 26 -1.22 -7.04 3.19
CA THR A 26 -0.18 -6.79 2.19
C THR A 26 -0.77 -6.10 0.98
N SER A 27 0.06 -5.42 0.20
CA SER A 27 -0.34 -4.94 -1.11
C SER A 27 0.54 -5.56 -2.19
N LEU A 28 -0.12 -6.16 -3.17
CA LEU A 28 0.48 -6.86 -4.29
C LEU A 28 0.48 -5.96 -5.52
N CYS A 29 1.62 -5.86 -6.21
CA CYS A 29 1.64 -5.29 -7.54
C CYS A 29 1.08 -6.29 -8.55
N GLY A 30 0.01 -5.95 -9.26
CA GLY A 30 -0.57 -6.79 -10.31
C GLY A 30 0.25 -6.88 -11.61
N ASN A 31 1.45 -6.29 -11.66
CA ASN A 31 2.33 -6.32 -12.83
C ASN A 31 3.59 -7.17 -12.60
N CYS A 32 4.32 -6.91 -11.51
CA CYS A 32 5.54 -7.65 -11.16
C CYS A 32 5.35 -8.64 -10.00
N ASN A 33 4.13 -8.74 -9.46
CA ASN A 33 3.77 -9.59 -8.31
C ASN A 33 4.58 -9.31 -7.03
N THR A 34 5.27 -8.17 -6.94
CA THR A 34 5.96 -7.76 -5.72
C THR A 34 4.95 -7.45 -4.63
N LYS A 35 5.18 -7.99 -3.43
CA LYS A 35 4.35 -7.76 -2.25
C LYS A 35 5.00 -6.72 -1.34
N TYR A 36 4.18 -5.83 -0.81
CA TYR A 36 4.58 -4.77 0.09
C TYR A 36 3.80 -4.88 1.38
N LYS A 37 4.49 -4.65 2.50
CA LYS A 37 3.81 -4.61 3.79
C LYS A 37 3.04 -3.31 3.90
N VAL A 38 1.77 -3.43 4.25
CA VAL A 38 0.94 -2.26 4.60
C VAL A 38 0.59 -2.34 6.07
N GLU A 39 0.15 -1.23 6.62
CA GLU A 39 -0.37 -1.12 7.97
C GLU A 39 -1.73 -0.45 7.88
N LEU A 40 -2.75 -1.00 8.53
CA LEU A 40 -4.04 -0.34 8.60
C LEU A 40 -3.97 0.72 9.69
N LYS A 41 -4.15 1.99 9.29
CA LYS A 41 -4.25 3.12 10.21
C LYS A 41 -5.70 3.55 10.28
N GLU A 42 -6.20 3.76 11.49
CA GLU A 42 -7.46 4.46 11.67
C GLU A 42 -7.26 5.94 11.33
N MET A 43 -7.98 6.42 10.32
CA MET A 43 -8.04 7.83 9.98
C MET A 43 -9.49 8.30 10.02
N PHE A 44 -9.68 9.56 10.43
CA PHE A 44 -10.97 10.21 10.34
C PHE A 44 -11.09 10.85 8.96
N ILE A 45 -11.98 10.32 8.13
CA ILE A 45 -12.28 10.83 6.79
C ILE A 45 -13.75 11.29 6.82
N ASP A 46 -13.97 12.56 6.50
CA ASP A 46 -15.31 13.18 6.52
C ASP A 46 -16.06 13.04 7.87
N GLY A 47 -15.32 13.02 8.98
CA GLY A 47 -15.88 12.89 10.32
C GLY A 47 -16.19 11.45 10.75
N GLU A 48 -15.98 10.46 9.88
CA GLU A 48 -16.15 9.04 10.17
C GLU A 48 -14.79 8.35 10.35
N LYS A 49 -14.70 7.41 11.31
CA LYS A 49 -13.52 6.56 11.46
C LYS A 49 -13.49 5.53 10.34
N GLN A 50 -12.44 5.58 9.53
CA GLN A 50 -12.18 4.61 8.46
C GLN A 50 -10.80 3.98 8.67
N MET A 51 -10.70 2.67 8.42
CA MET A 51 -9.42 1.98 8.39
C MET A 51 -8.81 2.16 7.00
N VAL A 52 -7.69 2.85 6.91
CA VAL A 52 -6.98 3.08 5.65
C VAL A 52 -5.64 2.35 5.62
N PRO A 53 -5.30 1.72 4.49
CA PRO A 53 -3.98 1.11 4.32
C PRO A 53 -2.89 2.17 4.12
N SER A 54 -1.91 2.16 5.00
CA SER A 54 -0.68 2.95 4.94
C SER A 54 0.46 2.05 4.50
N TRP A 55 1.15 2.43 3.43
CA TRP A 55 2.31 1.68 2.93
C TRP A 55 3.50 1.89 3.86
N LEU A 56 4.09 0.82 4.37
CA LEU A 56 5.34 0.92 5.14
C LEU A 56 6.56 1.04 4.22
N GLY A 57 6.41 0.62 2.95
CA GLY A 57 7.45 0.71 1.94
C GLY A 57 8.47 -0.44 1.98
N ASP A 58 8.32 -1.36 2.93
CA ASP A 58 9.09 -2.58 3.04
C ASP A 58 8.50 -3.67 2.12
N GLU A 59 9.36 -4.26 1.29
CA GLU A 59 9.03 -5.42 0.47
C GLU A 59 8.93 -6.67 1.36
N VAL A 60 7.89 -7.47 1.16
CA VAL A 60 7.71 -8.75 1.85
C VAL A 60 8.26 -9.83 0.91
N LYS A 61 9.36 -10.48 1.32
CA LYS A 61 9.96 -11.64 0.61
C LYS A 61 9.27 -12.94 0.98
#